data_AF-A0A2K0JKK5-F1
#
_entry.id   AF-A0A2K0JKK5-F1
#
_cell.length_a   1.000
_cell.length_b   1.000
_cell.length_c   1.000
_cell.angle_alpha   90.00
_cell.angle_beta   90.00
_cell.angle_gamma   90.00
#
_symmetry.space_group_name_H-M   'P 1'
#
loop_
_entity.id
_entity.type
_entity.pdbx_description
1 polymer ?
#
loop_
_entity_poly.entity_id
_entity_poly.type
_entity_poly.pdbx_seq_one_letter_code
_entity_poly.pdbx_strand_id
1 'polypeptide(L)' 'MTLQANISKETKAVKNQEVYTHVLLFKMTAPSRIRR' A
#
# COMPACT_ATOMS: atom_id res chain seq x y z
N MET A 1 -20.20 -14.80 -10.92
CA MET A 1 -19.12 -13.82 -10.74
C MET A 1 -18.66 -13.37 -12.12
N THR A 2 -18.70 -12.07 -12.41
CA THR A 2 -18.34 -11.52 -13.73
C THR A 2 -16.86 -11.20 -13.78
N LEU A 3 -16.21 -11.43 -14.94
CA LEU A 3 -14.77 -11.22 -15.16
C LEU A 3 -14.31 -9.82 -14.71
N GLN A 4 -15.12 -8.79 -14.98
CA GLN A 4 -14.87 -7.41 -14.58
C GLN A 4 -14.81 -7.22 -13.07
N ALA A 5 -15.66 -7.92 -12.29
CA ALA A 5 -15.63 -7.84 -10.84
C ALA A 5 -14.36 -8.48 -10.25
N ASN A 6 -13.85 -9.53 -10.89
CA ASN A 6 -12.59 -10.17 -10.48
C ASN A 6 -11.39 -9.26 -10.78
N ILE A 7 -11.33 -8.68 -11.99
CA ILE A 7 -10.29 -7.69 -12.36
C ILE A 7 -10.32 -6.48 -11.44
N SER A 8 -11.50 -5.96 -11.11
CA SER A 8 -11.65 -4.82 -10.19
C SER A 8 -11.15 -5.14 -8.78
N LYS A 9 -11.43 -6.35 -8.27
CA LYS A 9 -10.93 -6.80 -6.95
C LYS A 9 -9.42 -6.94 -6.95
N GLU A 10 -8.84 -7.55 -7.98
CA GLU A 10 -7.41 -7.80 -8.09
C GLU A 10 -6.63 -6.49 -8.23
N THR A 11 -7.08 -5.58 -9.10
CA THR A 11 -6.49 -4.24 -9.23
C THR A 11 -6.57 -3.42 -7.95
N LYS A 12 -7.66 -3.54 -7.18
CA LYS A 12 -7.79 -2.89 -5.87
C LYS A 12 -6.84 -3.51 -4.84
N ALA A 13 -6.65 -4.83 -4.86
CA ALA A 13 -5.72 -5.51 -3.97
C ALA A 13 -4.27 -5.11 -4.25
N VAL A 14 -3.87 -5.03 -5.52
CA VAL A 14 -2.52 -4.57 -5.93
C VAL A 14 -2.28 -3.13 -5.48
N LYS A 15 -3.22 -2.22 -5.76
CA LYS A 15 -3.11 -0.81 -5.31
C LYS A 15 -2.98 -0.67 -3.80
N ASN A 16 -3.75 -1.46 -3.05
CA ASN A 16 -3.66 -1.46 -1.58
C ASN A 16 -2.29 -1.98 -1.11
N GLN A 17 -1.74 -3.01 -1.76
CA GLN A 17 -0.43 -3.55 -1.42
C GLN A 17 0.70 -2.56 -1.71
N GLU A 18 0.63 -1.84 -2.83
CA GLU A 18 1.58 -0.77 -3.17
C GLU A 18 1.53 0.35 -2.14
N VAL A 19 0.33 0.86 -1.81
CA VAL A 19 0.14 1.91 -0.80
C VAL A 19 0.67 1.45 0.57
N TYR A 20 0.35 0.22 0.98
CA TYR A 20 0.86 -0.34 2.23
C TYR A 20 2.38 -0.40 2.25
N THR A 21 2.99 -0.85 1.16
CA THR A 21 4.46 -0.93 1.01
C THR A 21 5.10 0.45 1.08
N HIS A 22 4.54 1.44 0.38
CA HIS A 22 5.03 2.81 0.44
C HIS A 22 4.94 3.42 1.85
N VAL A 23 3.81 3.23 2.53
CA VAL A 23 3.61 3.72 3.90
C VAL A 23 4.56 3.01 4.88
N LEU A 24 4.72 1.69 4.74
CA LEU A 24 5.62 0.91 5.59
C LEU A 24 7.06 1.36 5.40
N LEU A 25 7.53 1.47 4.16
CA LEU A 25 8.87 1.96 3.85
C LEU A 25 9.06 3.39 4.35
N PHE A 26 8.06 4.28 4.19
CA PHE A 26 8.13 5.63 4.73
C PHE A 26 8.27 5.63 6.25
N LYS A 27 7.52 4.79 6.98
CA LYS A 27 7.64 4.67 8.44
C LYS A 27 8.98 4.09 8.89
N MET A 28 9.53 3.15 8.13
CA MET A 28 10.82 2.52 8.45
C MET A 28 12.01 3.40 8.10
N THR A 29 11.90 4.20 7.03
CA THR A 29 12.98 5.08 6.55
C THR A 29 12.86 6.50 7.09
N ALA A 30 11.72 6.89 7.65
CA ALA A 30 11.59 8.13 8.41
C ALA A 30 12.59 8.06 9.57
N PRO A 31 13.66 8.88 9.57
CA PRO A 31 14.50 8.98 10.74
C PRO A 31 13.60 9.47 11.86
N SER A 32 13.73 8.90 13.07
CA SER A 32 13.10 9.40 14.28
C SER A 32 13.59 10.84 14.56
N ARG A 33 13.10 11.81 13.79
CA ARG A 33 13.29 13.25 14.04
C ARG A 33 12.28 13.70 15.08
N ILE A 34 12.32 13.00 16.22
CA ILE A 34 11.91 13.53 17.50
C ILE A 34 13.02 13.13 18.46
N ARG A 35 14.12 13.88 18.44
CA ARG A 35 14.92 14.12 19.65
C ARG A 35 15.87 15.30 19.45
N ARG A 36 15.57 16.33 20.26
CA ARG A 36 16.29 17.55 20.61
C ARG A 36 16.30 18.67 19.59
#